data_AF-A0A0F9J329-F1
#
_entry.id   AF-A0A0F9J329-F1
#
_cell.length_a   1.000
_cell.length_b   1.000
_cell.length_c   1.000
_cell.angle_alpha   90.00
_cell.angle_beta   90.00
_cell.angle_gamma   90.00
#
_symmetry.space_group_name_H-M   'P 1'
#
loop_
_entity.id
_entity.type
_entity.pdbx_description
1 polymer ?
#
loop_
_entity_poly.entity_id
_entity_poly.type
_entity_poly.pdbx_seq_one_letter_code
_entity_poly.pdbx_strand_id
1 'polypeptide(L)'
;MAEENMSLAVFDPHAAMVADLVKKNELQSFDHTTEEGEAALRSWVHRLRGGKGDIENARKATKADILTIGKKIDAKAKELTAPLEKMITENMKPLDEIEAKKRAEAEAVVEAERLAEEKAEVDRLADLERREAEMAAKEAEQKAKQDEADLRELNRLADIQHEADKLAAVEEAKAQAEQDAKDAATKAEREKQAIIDAAAKEKAEVEAKAKALAEIERKRVEDKAHRARVEEAALMVIGRIVGADAEPVEISIRILVAIIDGDIPNVTINY
;
A
#
# COMPACT_ATOMS: atom_id res chain seq x y z
N MET A 1 -89.72 -60.92 25.72
CA MET A 1 -89.52 -61.15 24.28
C MET A 1 -89.31 -62.64 24.12
N ALA A 2 -90.14 -63.30 23.33
CA ALA A 2 -90.01 -64.73 23.11
C ALA A 2 -88.67 -64.99 22.42
N GLU A 3 -87.78 -65.72 23.08
CA GLU A 3 -86.66 -66.37 22.41
C GLU A 3 -87.27 -67.43 21.48
N GLU A 4 -87.61 -67.02 20.26
CA GLU A 4 -87.63 -67.97 19.15
C GLU A 4 -86.19 -68.44 18.98
N ASN A 5 -85.82 -69.46 19.76
CA ASN A 5 -84.67 -70.28 19.50
C ASN A 5 -84.76 -70.68 18.03
N MET A 6 -83.94 -70.04 17.19
CA MET A 6 -83.77 -70.40 15.79
C MET A 6 -83.11 -71.76 15.77
N SER A 7 -83.93 -72.76 15.99
CA SER A 7 -83.50 -74.13 16.12
C SER A 7 -83.15 -74.65 14.75
N LEU A 8 -81.94 -75.18 14.61
CA LEU A 8 -81.57 -75.98 13.45
C LEU A 8 -82.46 -77.23 13.31
N ALA A 9 -83.31 -77.53 14.29
CA ALA A 9 -84.32 -78.57 14.22
C ALA A 9 -85.33 -78.39 13.08
N VAL A 10 -85.45 -77.19 12.47
CA VAL A 10 -86.23 -77.02 11.23
C VAL A 10 -85.70 -77.91 10.08
N PHE A 11 -84.42 -78.31 10.15
CA PHE A 11 -83.81 -79.22 9.19
C PHE A 11 -83.94 -80.70 9.57
N ASP A 12 -84.38 -81.06 10.78
CA ASP A 12 -84.48 -82.45 11.23
C ASP A 12 -85.44 -83.29 10.36
N PRO A 13 -86.64 -82.79 9.98
CA PRO A 13 -87.51 -83.51 9.04
C PRO A 13 -86.86 -83.70 7.66
N HIS A 14 -86.07 -82.72 7.22
CA HIS A 14 -85.35 -82.80 5.95
C HIS A 14 -84.18 -83.78 6.02
N ALA A 15 -83.49 -83.90 7.16
CA ALA A 15 -82.43 -84.88 7.37
C ALA A 15 -82.99 -86.31 7.29
N ALA A 16 -84.14 -86.56 7.92
CA ALA A 16 -84.83 -87.85 7.83
C ALA A 16 -85.30 -88.15 6.40
N MET A 17 -85.85 -87.17 5.69
CA MET A 17 -86.23 -87.29 4.28
C MET A 17 -85.03 -87.63 3.39
N VAL A 18 -83.89 -86.96 3.57
CA VAL A 18 -82.66 -87.23 2.80
C VAL A 18 -82.14 -88.64 3.09
N ALA A 19 -82.13 -89.07 4.35
CA ALA A 19 -81.69 -90.43 4.70
C ALA A 19 -82.56 -91.51 4.03
N ASP A 20 -83.88 -91.32 3.98
CA ASP A 20 -84.80 -92.21 3.27
C ASP A 20 -84.59 -92.19 1.74
N LEU A 21 -84.40 -91.00 1.15
CA LEU A 21 -84.10 -90.88 -0.28
C LEU A 21 -82.77 -91.54 -0.66
N VAL A 22 -81.74 -91.42 0.17
CA VAL A 22 -80.44 -92.09 -0.02
C VAL A 22 -80.62 -93.61 0.01
N LYS A 23 -81.27 -94.13 1.06
CA LYS A 23 -81.53 -95.57 1.19
C LYS A 23 -82.33 -96.12 0.01
N LYS A 24 -83.36 -95.40 -0.42
CA LYS A 24 -84.17 -95.78 -1.60
C LYS A 24 -83.33 -95.72 -2.88
N ASN A 25 -82.46 -94.73 -3.03
CA ASN A 25 -81.60 -94.61 -4.21
C ASN A 25 -80.63 -95.79 -4.34
N GLU A 26 -80.06 -96.28 -3.24
CA GLU A 26 -79.18 -97.46 -3.22
C GLU A 26 -79.90 -98.75 -3.64
N LEU A 27 -81.20 -98.83 -3.38
CA LEU A 27 -82.04 -99.99 -3.72
C LEU A 27 -82.66 -99.91 -5.11
N GLN A 28 -82.61 -98.74 -5.78
CA GLN A 28 -83.19 -98.54 -7.10
C GLN A 28 -82.18 -98.91 -8.18
N SER A 29 -82.61 -99.73 -9.14
CA SER A 29 -81.91 -99.94 -10.40
C SER A 29 -82.88 -99.60 -11.52
N PHE A 30 -82.47 -98.71 -12.43
CA PHE A 30 -83.28 -98.28 -13.56
C PHE A 30 -82.64 -98.76 -14.87
N ASP A 31 -83.38 -99.50 -15.68
CA ASP A 31 -82.95 -99.82 -17.04
C ASP A 31 -83.27 -98.66 -17.99
N HIS A 32 -82.29 -97.78 -18.17
CA HIS A 32 -82.40 -96.58 -19.01
C HIS A 32 -82.48 -96.87 -20.52
N THR A 33 -82.45 -98.14 -20.95
CA THR A 33 -82.57 -98.52 -22.36
C THR A 33 -84.02 -98.77 -22.79
N THR A 34 -84.94 -98.74 -21.82
CA THR A 34 -86.39 -98.86 -22.04
C THR A 34 -87.09 -97.53 -21.75
N GLU A 35 -88.18 -97.24 -22.48
CA GLU A 35 -88.98 -96.03 -22.25
C GLU A 35 -89.54 -95.95 -20.82
N GLU A 36 -89.94 -97.10 -20.25
CA GLU A 36 -90.44 -97.20 -18.89
C GLU A 36 -89.36 -96.90 -17.84
N GLY A 37 -88.15 -97.45 -18.01
CA GLY A 37 -87.03 -97.19 -17.09
C GLY A 37 -86.52 -95.75 -17.17
N GLU A 38 -86.54 -95.12 -18.35
CA GLU A 38 -86.24 -93.69 -18.49
C GLU A 38 -87.28 -92.82 -17.77
N ALA A 39 -88.58 -93.12 -17.93
CA ALA A 39 -89.66 -92.39 -17.25
C ALA A 39 -89.55 -92.52 -15.71
N ALA A 40 -89.23 -93.72 -15.22
CA ALA A 40 -89.01 -93.98 -13.79
C ALA A 40 -87.80 -93.20 -13.24
N LEU A 41 -86.68 -93.18 -13.98
CA LEU A 41 -85.50 -92.39 -13.61
C LEU A 41 -85.80 -90.89 -13.57
N ARG A 42 -86.49 -90.35 -14.58
CA ARG A 42 -86.89 -88.93 -14.62
C ARG A 42 -87.77 -88.56 -13.43
N SER A 43 -88.73 -89.43 -13.08
CA SER A 43 -89.59 -89.26 -11.90
C SER A 43 -88.79 -89.31 -10.59
N TRP A 44 -87.81 -90.21 -10.48
CA TRP A 44 -86.92 -90.28 -9.31
C TRP A 44 -86.06 -89.02 -9.17
N VAL A 45 -85.43 -88.56 -10.25
CA VAL A 45 -84.67 -87.31 -10.27
C VAL A 45 -85.54 -86.11 -9.91
N HIS A 46 -86.79 -86.06 -10.37
CA HIS A 46 -87.73 -85.00 -9.98
C HIS A 46 -87.97 -84.98 -8.46
N ARG A 47 -88.15 -86.15 -7.84
CA ARG A 47 -88.29 -86.26 -6.36
C ARG A 47 -87.04 -85.79 -5.62
N LEU A 48 -85.84 -86.17 -6.08
CA LEU A 48 -84.58 -85.68 -5.49
C LEU A 48 -84.44 -84.15 -5.60
N ARG A 49 -84.83 -83.58 -6.75
CA ARG A 49 -84.84 -82.12 -6.95
C ARG A 49 -85.88 -81.42 -6.07
N GLY A 50 -87.05 -82.01 -5.87
CA GLY A 50 -88.07 -81.54 -4.94
C GLY A 50 -87.53 -81.43 -3.52
N GLY A 51 -86.96 -82.53 -3.00
CA GLY A 51 -86.37 -82.53 -1.65
C GLY A 51 -85.21 -81.52 -1.48
N LYS A 52 -84.37 -81.33 -2.51
CA LYS A 52 -83.36 -80.26 -2.53
C LYS A 52 -83.99 -78.86 -2.47
N GLY A 53 -85.07 -78.64 -3.21
CA GLY A 53 -85.82 -77.38 -3.21
C GLY A 53 -86.39 -77.05 -1.83
N ASP A 54 -86.95 -78.05 -1.14
CA ASP A 54 -87.53 -77.88 0.19
C ASP A 54 -86.47 -77.45 1.23
N ILE A 55 -85.28 -78.06 1.19
CA ILE A 55 -84.16 -77.69 2.06
C ILE A 55 -83.71 -76.23 1.84
N GLU A 56 -83.58 -75.82 0.58
CA GLU A 56 -83.16 -74.44 0.26
C GLU A 56 -84.23 -73.41 0.64
N ASN A 57 -85.52 -73.77 0.54
CA ASN A 57 -86.61 -72.93 1.01
C ASN A 57 -86.61 -72.79 2.54
N ALA A 58 -86.40 -73.89 3.28
CA ALA A 58 -86.23 -73.85 4.74
C ALA A 58 -85.06 -72.95 5.14
N ARG A 59 -83.90 -73.07 4.47
CA ARG A 59 -82.74 -72.20 4.69
C ARG A 59 -83.05 -70.72 4.46
N LYS A 60 -83.73 -70.38 3.36
CA LYS A 60 -84.11 -69.00 3.05
C LYS A 60 -85.06 -68.44 4.10
N ALA A 61 -86.05 -69.24 4.53
CA ALA A 61 -87.00 -68.85 5.57
C ALA A 61 -86.29 -68.57 6.90
N THR A 62 -85.43 -69.49 7.38
CA THR A 62 -84.68 -69.30 8.62
C THR A 62 -83.76 -68.06 8.59
N LYS A 63 -83.15 -67.76 7.44
CA LYS A 63 -82.25 -66.61 7.31
C LYS A 63 -82.99 -65.27 7.19
N ALA A 64 -84.24 -65.26 6.76
CA ALA A 64 -85.00 -64.04 6.52
C ALA A 64 -85.17 -63.19 7.79
N ASP A 65 -85.44 -63.85 8.92
CA ASP A 65 -85.65 -63.17 10.20
C ASP A 65 -84.34 -62.61 10.76
N ILE A 66 -83.23 -63.36 10.64
CA ILE A 66 -81.89 -62.89 11.03
C ILE A 66 -81.51 -61.64 10.25
N LEU A 67 -81.72 -61.64 8.93
CA LEU A 67 -81.41 -60.49 8.09
C LEU A 67 -82.27 -59.27 8.47
N THR A 68 -83.54 -59.51 8.83
CA THR A 68 -84.45 -58.46 9.28
C THR A 68 -84.02 -57.87 10.62
N ILE A 69 -83.60 -58.72 11.57
CA ILE A 69 -83.04 -58.28 12.85
C ILE A 69 -81.74 -57.50 12.64
N GLY A 70 -80.83 -57.98 11.80
CA GLY A 70 -79.58 -57.28 11.47
C GLY A 70 -79.83 -55.87 10.94
N LYS A 71 -80.74 -55.73 9.97
CA LYS A 71 -81.14 -54.41 9.45
C LYS A 71 -81.71 -53.48 10.53
N LYS A 72 -82.47 -54.02 11.49
CA LYS A 72 -83.02 -53.23 12.62
C LYS A 72 -81.91 -52.79 13.57
N ILE A 73 -80.92 -53.64 13.84
CA ILE A 73 -79.74 -53.30 14.65
C ILE A 73 -78.96 -52.17 13.98
N ASP A 74 -78.65 -52.29 12.68
CA ASP A 74 -77.91 -51.27 11.93
C ASP A 74 -78.66 -49.94 11.89
N ALA A 75 -79.98 -49.99 11.65
CA ALA A 75 -80.83 -48.80 11.69
C ALA A 75 -80.81 -48.13 13.05
N LYS A 76 -80.87 -48.91 14.14
CA LYS A 76 -80.83 -48.36 15.50
C LYS A 76 -79.46 -47.82 15.87
N ALA A 77 -78.38 -48.49 15.47
CA ALA A 77 -77.02 -47.98 15.64
C ALA A 77 -76.86 -46.62 14.94
N LYS A 78 -77.30 -46.52 13.68
CA LYS A 78 -77.27 -45.25 12.92
C LYS A 78 -78.13 -44.16 13.57
N GLU A 79 -79.32 -44.50 14.06
CA GLU A 79 -80.20 -43.56 14.78
C GLU A 79 -79.51 -42.99 16.04
N LEU A 80 -78.74 -43.84 16.75
CA LEU A 80 -78.05 -43.45 17.98
C LEU A 80 -76.73 -42.71 17.71
N THR A 81 -75.98 -43.05 16.66
CA THR A 81 -74.67 -42.44 16.37
C THR A 81 -74.79 -41.12 15.63
N ALA A 82 -75.79 -40.94 14.75
CA ALA A 82 -75.91 -39.73 13.93
C ALA A 82 -76.01 -38.42 14.75
N PRO A 83 -76.77 -38.35 15.86
CA PRO A 83 -76.78 -37.16 16.71
C PRO A 83 -75.42 -36.88 17.37
N LEU A 84 -74.68 -37.92 17.75
CA LEU A 84 -73.34 -37.79 18.35
C LEU A 84 -72.34 -37.24 17.32
N GLU A 85 -72.34 -37.76 16.09
CA GLU A 85 -71.49 -37.27 15.00
C GLU A 85 -71.77 -35.80 14.66
N LYS A 86 -73.05 -35.42 14.66
CA LYS A 86 -73.46 -34.02 14.49
C LYS A 86 -72.90 -33.14 15.61
N MET A 87 -73.06 -33.55 16.87
CA MET A 87 -72.53 -32.81 18.01
C MET A 87 -71.01 -32.70 17.97
N ILE A 88 -70.29 -33.77 17.61
CA ILE A 88 -68.83 -33.74 17.46
C ILE A 88 -68.44 -32.71 16.39
N THR A 89 -69.10 -32.76 15.23
CA THR A 89 -68.80 -31.85 14.11
C THR A 89 -69.03 -30.37 14.49
N GLU A 90 -70.17 -30.08 15.13
CA GLU A 90 -70.52 -28.72 15.56
C GLU A 90 -69.57 -28.18 16.62
N ASN A 91 -69.06 -29.03 17.53
CA ASN A 91 -68.13 -28.62 18.59
C ASN A 91 -66.65 -28.62 18.16
N MET A 92 -66.27 -29.43 17.18
CA MET A 92 -64.90 -29.42 16.64
C MET A 92 -64.59 -28.10 15.91
N LYS A 93 -65.55 -27.55 15.18
CA LYS A 93 -65.37 -26.30 14.44
C LYS A 93 -64.84 -25.12 15.30
N PRO A 94 -65.47 -24.74 16.42
CA PRO A 94 -64.94 -23.66 17.27
C PRO A 94 -63.61 -24.04 17.93
N LEU A 95 -63.35 -25.32 18.20
CA LEU A 95 -62.08 -25.76 18.74
C LEU A 95 -60.94 -25.56 17.72
N ASP A 96 -61.18 -25.95 16.46
CA ASP A 96 -60.27 -25.74 15.34
C ASP A 96 -59.99 -24.24 15.12
N GLU A 97 -61.02 -23.39 15.21
CA GLU A 97 -60.88 -21.92 15.11
C GLU A 97 -60.01 -21.34 16.25
N ILE A 98 -60.19 -21.83 17.49
CA ILE A 98 -59.36 -21.43 18.64
C ILE A 98 -57.90 -21.87 18.44
N GLU A 99 -57.67 -23.10 17.98
CA GLU A 99 -56.33 -23.60 17.71
C GLU A 99 -55.64 -22.82 16.58
N ALA A 100 -56.35 -22.53 15.49
CA ALA A 100 -55.86 -21.71 14.39
C ALA A 100 -55.49 -20.30 14.88
N LYS A 101 -56.32 -19.69 15.73
CA LYS A 101 -56.03 -18.37 16.32
C LYS A 101 -54.79 -18.40 17.21
N LYS A 102 -54.64 -19.43 18.06
CA LYS A 102 -53.43 -19.58 18.90
C LYS A 102 -52.17 -19.75 18.08
N ARG A 103 -52.22 -20.50 16.97
CA ARG A 103 -51.08 -20.64 16.05
C ARG A 103 -50.73 -19.30 15.40
N ALA A 104 -51.73 -18.58 14.88
CA ALA A 104 -51.52 -17.27 14.27
C ALA A 104 -50.96 -16.24 15.28
N GLU A 105 -51.43 -16.23 16.52
CA GLU A 105 -50.89 -15.37 17.58
C GLU A 105 -49.44 -15.74 17.93
N ALA A 106 -49.11 -17.02 18.03
CA ALA A 106 -47.74 -17.47 18.27
C ALA A 106 -46.80 -17.09 17.11
N GLU A 107 -47.23 -17.29 15.87
CA GLU A 107 -46.47 -16.90 14.67
C GLU A 107 -46.27 -15.38 14.62
N ALA A 108 -47.28 -14.59 14.98
CA ALA A 108 -47.17 -13.12 15.02
C ALA A 108 -46.15 -12.63 16.06
N VAL A 109 -46.04 -13.30 17.22
CA VAL A 109 -45.03 -12.98 18.24
C VAL A 109 -43.62 -13.27 17.71
N VAL A 110 -43.41 -14.45 17.11
CA VAL A 110 -42.12 -14.83 16.53
C VAL A 110 -41.71 -13.87 15.40
N GLU A 111 -42.66 -13.50 14.53
CA GLU A 111 -42.41 -12.56 13.45
C GLU A 111 -42.09 -11.15 13.97
N ALA A 112 -42.79 -10.69 15.00
CA ALA A 112 -42.52 -9.40 15.64
C ALA A 112 -41.13 -9.37 16.29
N GLU A 113 -40.70 -10.46 16.92
CA GLU A 113 -39.35 -10.59 17.50
C GLU A 113 -38.28 -10.56 16.40
N ARG A 114 -38.47 -11.29 15.30
CA ARG A 114 -37.55 -11.27 14.15
C ARG A 114 -37.41 -9.88 13.54
N LEU A 115 -38.52 -9.16 13.35
CA LEU A 115 -38.50 -7.80 12.82
C LEU A 115 -37.86 -6.80 13.80
N ALA A 116 -38.01 -7.02 15.12
CA ALA A 116 -37.34 -6.19 16.13
C ALA A 116 -35.83 -6.42 16.13
N GLU A 117 -35.38 -7.68 16.00
CA GLU A 117 -33.96 -8.03 15.89
C GLU A 117 -33.33 -7.47 14.61
N GLU A 118 -34.00 -7.59 13.47
CA GLU A 118 -33.54 -7.03 12.20
C GLU A 118 -33.37 -5.50 12.29
N LYS A 119 -34.35 -4.80 12.86
CA LYS A 119 -34.24 -3.34 13.09
C LYS A 119 -33.09 -2.99 14.01
N ALA A 120 -32.91 -3.73 15.10
CA ALA A 120 -31.81 -3.50 16.04
C ALA A 120 -30.44 -3.68 15.37
N GLU A 121 -30.30 -4.65 14.46
CA GLU A 121 -29.06 -4.86 13.72
C GLU A 121 -28.81 -3.77 12.66
N VAL A 122 -29.84 -3.33 11.95
CA VAL A 122 -29.75 -2.18 11.03
C VAL A 122 -29.32 -0.92 11.78
N ASP A 123 -29.90 -0.65 12.95
CA ASP A 123 -29.53 0.51 13.78
C ASP A 123 -28.08 0.43 14.27
N ARG A 124 -27.60 -0.78 14.63
CA ARG A 124 -26.19 -1.00 15.01
C ARG A 124 -25.23 -0.73 13.86
N LEU A 125 -25.55 -1.22 12.66
CA LEU A 125 -24.73 -1.01 11.47
C LEU A 125 -24.67 0.47 11.10
N ALA A 126 -25.81 1.17 11.15
CA ALA A 126 -25.86 2.61 10.92
C ALA A 126 -25.04 3.41 11.95
N ASP A 127 -25.07 3.00 13.23
CA ASP A 127 -24.25 3.66 14.26
C ASP A 127 -22.75 3.42 14.06
N LEU A 128 -22.36 2.20 13.64
CA LEU A 128 -20.97 1.89 13.30
C LEU A 128 -20.48 2.73 12.11
N GLU A 129 -21.25 2.78 11.01
CA GLU A 129 -20.91 3.58 9.84
C GLU A 129 -20.75 5.07 10.19
N ARG A 130 -21.64 5.60 11.03
CA ARG A 130 -21.52 6.98 11.51
C ARG A 130 -20.24 7.21 12.31
N ARG A 131 -19.86 6.28 13.20
CA ARG A 131 -18.62 6.39 13.99
C ARG A 131 -17.38 6.31 13.11
N GLU A 132 -17.37 5.42 12.13
CA GLU A 132 -16.27 5.31 11.15
C GLU A 132 -16.13 6.58 10.32
N ALA A 133 -17.24 7.14 9.83
CA ALA A 133 -17.24 8.42 9.12
C ALA A 133 -16.74 9.58 9.99
N GLU A 134 -17.13 9.64 11.27
CA GLU A 134 -16.64 10.66 12.21
C GLU A 134 -15.13 10.52 12.47
N MET A 135 -14.63 9.30 12.64
CA MET A 135 -13.21 9.04 12.83
C MET A 135 -12.39 9.39 11.59
N ALA A 136 -12.87 9.01 10.40
CA ALA A 136 -12.23 9.37 9.13
C ALA A 136 -12.19 10.89 8.91
N ALA A 137 -13.26 11.60 9.27
CA ALA A 137 -13.30 13.07 9.21
C ALA A 137 -12.28 13.70 10.16
N LYS A 138 -12.18 13.20 11.41
CA LYS A 138 -11.17 13.68 12.38
C LYS A 138 -9.75 13.40 11.91
N GLU A 139 -9.48 12.22 11.35
CA GLU A 139 -8.16 11.87 10.82
C GLU A 139 -7.78 12.77 9.63
N ALA A 140 -8.71 13.00 8.71
CA ALA A 140 -8.50 13.93 7.59
C ALA A 140 -8.24 15.37 8.08
N GLU A 141 -8.98 15.85 9.09
CA GLU A 141 -8.75 17.17 9.69
C GLU A 141 -7.38 17.27 10.37
N GLN A 142 -6.97 16.24 11.13
CA GLN A 142 -5.65 16.20 11.76
C GLN A 142 -4.53 16.18 10.74
N LYS A 143 -4.67 15.38 9.68
CA LYS A 143 -3.69 15.33 8.60
C LYS A 143 -3.58 16.67 7.88
N ALA A 144 -4.70 17.31 7.55
CA ALA A 144 -4.69 18.64 6.94
C ALA A 144 -3.99 19.70 7.83
N LYS A 145 -4.20 19.63 9.16
CA LYS A 145 -3.50 20.50 10.13
C LYS A 145 -2.00 20.22 10.19
N GLN A 146 -1.58 18.95 10.12
CA GLN A 146 -0.17 18.57 10.07
C GLN A 146 0.48 19.06 8.78
N ASP A 147 -0.14 18.78 7.63
CA ASP A 147 0.35 19.23 6.32
C ASP A 147 0.49 20.77 6.27
N GLU A 148 -0.48 21.51 6.85
CA GLU A 148 -0.39 22.97 6.96
C GLU A 148 0.75 23.42 7.88
N ALA A 149 0.97 22.74 9.00
CA ALA A 149 2.07 23.05 9.92
C ALA A 149 3.43 22.80 9.27
N ASP A 150 3.59 21.66 8.58
CA ASP A 150 4.80 21.28 7.87
C ASP A 150 5.13 22.26 6.75
N LEU A 151 4.11 22.69 5.98
CA LEU A 151 4.26 23.74 4.97
C LEU A 151 4.69 25.07 5.57
N ARG A 152 4.14 25.46 6.72
CA ARG A 152 4.54 26.69 7.43
C ARG A 152 5.98 26.61 7.93
N GLU A 153 6.42 25.45 8.42
CA GLU A 153 7.79 25.24 8.86
C GLU A 153 8.78 25.28 7.69
N LEU A 154 8.45 24.61 6.58
CA LEU A 154 9.26 24.64 5.36
C LEU A 154 9.44 26.07 4.83
N ASN A 155 8.36 26.86 4.78
CA ASN A 155 8.42 28.26 4.37
C ASN A 155 9.29 29.10 5.30
N ARG A 156 9.21 28.89 6.63
CA ARG A 156 10.10 29.57 7.58
C ARG A 156 11.57 29.21 7.37
N LEU A 157 11.88 27.94 7.12
CA LEU A 157 13.25 27.51 6.86
C LEU A 157 13.78 28.14 5.56
N ALA A 158 12.96 28.20 4.51
CA ALA A 158 13.31 28.88 3.27
C ALA A 158 13.58 30.38 3.49
N ASP A 159 12.76 31.08 4.29
CA ASP A 159 12.97 32.49 4.63
C ASP A 159 14.28 32.69 5.41
N ILE A 160 14.57 31.83 6.38
CA ILE A 160 15.82 31.88 7.16
C ILE A 160 17.02 31.67 6.24
N GLN A 161 16.94 30.70 5.33
CA GLN A 161 18.04 30.40 4.41
C GLN A 161 18.27 31.54 3.43
N HIS A 162 17.20 32.14 2.91
CA HIS A 162 17.30 33.31 2.04
C HIS A 162 17.93 34.53 2.75
N GLU A 163 17.60 34.76 4.03
CA GLU A 163 18.25 35.81 4.81
C GLU A 163 19.72 35.47 5.13
N ALA A 164 20.06 34.21 5.39
CA ALA A 164 21.44 33.77 5.57
C ALA A 164 22.27 33.96 4.30
N ASP A 165 21.72 33.61 3.13
CA ASP A 165 22.38 33.79 1.83
C ASP A 165 22.62 35.28 1.52
N LYS A 166 21.66 36.15 1.85
CA LYS A 166 21.85 37.62 1.74
C LYS A 166 22.97 38.11 2.65
N LEU A 167 23.00 37.67 3.90
CA LEU A 167 24.06 38.05 4.84
C LEU A 167 25.43 37.58 4.35
N ALA A 168 25.53 36.34 3.87
CA ALA A 168 26.75 35.77 3.30
C ALA A 168 27.22 36.58 2.07
N ALA A 169 26.31 36.93 1.15
CA ALA A 169 26.65 37.75 -0.01
C ALA A 169 27.13 39.16 0.37
N VAL A 170 26.55 39.76 1.42
CA VAL A 170 27.02 41.05 1.95
C VAL A 170 28.40 40.93 2.60
N GLU A 171 28.67 39.87 3.34
CA GLU A 171 30.00 39.62 3.90
C GLU A 171 31.05 39.36 2.83
N GLU A 172 30.72 38.56 1.81
CA GLU A 172 31.61 38.27 0.69
C GLU A 172 31.92 39.55 -0.11
N ALA A 173 30.92 40.39 -0.37
CA ALA A 173 31.12 41.69 -1.01
C ALA A 173 32.01 42.63 -0.17
N LYS A 174 31.87 42.63 1.16
CA LYS A 174 32.74 43.40 2.06
C LYS A 174 34.18 42.86 2.04
N ALA A 175 34.35 41.54 2.11
CA ALA A 175 35.65 40.90 2.07
C ALA A 175 36.37 41.18 0.73
N GLN A 176 35.64 41.12 -0.38
CA GLN A 176 36.17 41.45 -1.70
C GLN A 176 36.58 42.93 -1.76
N ALA A 177 35.74 43.85 -1.29
CA ALA A 177 36.08 45.27 -1.25
C ALA A 177 37.31 45.57 -0.37
N GLU A 178 37.49 44.85 0.74
CA GLU A 178 38.66 44.98 1.60
C GLU A 178 39.94 44.42 0.92
N GLN A 179 39.83 43.28 0.24
CA GLN A 179 40.93 42.73 -0.56
C GLN A 179 41.32 43.68 -1.70
N ASP A 180 40.35 44.16 -2.47
CA ASP A 180 40.58 45.10 -3.55
C ASP A 180 41.24 46.40 -3.04
N ALA A 181 40.84 46.88 -1.85
CA ALA A 181 41.48 48.03 -1.21
C ALA A 181 42.92 47.76 -0.76
N LYS A 182 43.20 46.57 -0.20
CA LYS A 182 44.57 46.15 0.17
C LYS A 182 45.44 45.99 -1.08
N ASP A 183 44.93 45.39 -2.13
CA ASP A 183 45.65 45.19 -3.39
C ASP A 183 45.92 46.53 -4.09
N ALA A 184 44.96 47.46 -4.07
CA ALA A 184 45.16 48.82 -4.56
C ALA A 184 46.22 49.58 -3.73
N ALA A 185 46.22 49.45 -2.41
CA ALA A 185 47.20 50.08 -1.53
C ALA A 185 48.62 49.51 -1.75
N THR A 186 48.75 48.18 -1.82
CA THR A 186 50.05 47.53 -2.09
C THR A 186 50.57 47.85 -3.49
N LYS A 187 49.70 47.97 -4.49
CA LYS A 187 50.09 48.42 -5.84
C LYS A 187 50.58 49.87 -5.81
N ALA A 188 49.87 50.77 -5.14
CA ALA A 188 50.28 52.17 -4.99
C ALA A 188 51.61 52.31 -4.22
N GLU A 189 51.84 51.47 -3.21
CA GLU A 189 53.11 51.45 -2.46
C GLU A 189 54.26 50.90 -3.31
N ARG A 190 54.03 49.83 -4.08
CA ARG A 190 55.01 49.31 -5.05
C ARG A 190 55.36 50.33 -6.13
N GLU A 191 54.38 51.06 -6.63
CA GLU A 191 54.61 52.14 -7.61
C GLU A 191 55.42 53.29 -7.00
N LYS A 192 55.13 53.71 -5.76
CA LYS A 192 55.95 54.69 -5.03
C LYS A 192 57.37 54.19 -4.81
N GLN A 193 57.54 52.95 -4.37
CA GLN A 193 58.86 52.36 -4.14
C GLN A 193 59.65 52.25 -5.44
N ALA A 194 59.01 51.84 -6.55
CA ALA A 194 59.65 51.79 -7.86
C ALA A 194 60.14 53.17 -8.34
N ILE A 195 59.40 54.25 -8.07
CA ILE A 195 59.83 55.62 -8.37
C ILE A 195 61.03 56.02 -7.51
N ILE A 196 61.03 55.69 -6.22
CA ILE A 196 62.14 55.97 -5.30
C ILE A 196 63.39 55.19 -5.72
N ASP A 197 63.25 53.90 -6.03
CA ASP A 197 64.35 53.03 -6.44
C ASP A 197 64.92 53.46 -7.80
N ALA A 198 64.07 53.89 -8.75
CA ALA A 198 64.51 54.45 -10.02
C ALA A 198 65.31 55.76 -9.82
N ALA A 199 64.82 56.67 -8.97
CA ALA A 199 65.54 57.91 -8.64
C ALA A 199 66.85 57.66 -7.88
N ALA A 200 66.90 56.64 -7.01
CA ALA A 200 68.11 56.23 -6.31
C ALA A 200 69.13 55.62 -7.28
N LYS A 201 68.69 54.80 -8.23
CA LYS A 201 69.54 54.24 -9.28
C LYS A 201 70.11 55.33 -10.19
N GLU A 202 69.29 56.30 -10.59
CA GLU A 202 69.74 57.44 -11.38
C GLU A 202 70.78 58.29 -10.62
N LYS A 203 70.55 58.57 -9.34
CA LYS A 203 71.54 59.25 -8.49
C LYS A 203 72.83 58.44 -8.34
N ALA A 204 72.75 57.14 -8.16
CA ALA A 204 73.92 56.26 -8.07
C ALA A 204 74.72 56.23 -9.39
N GLU A 205 74.04 56.23 -10.54
CA GLU A 205 74.70 56.31 -11.85
C GLU A 205 75.39 57.67 -12.07
N VAL A 206 74.76 58.78 -11.66
CA VAL A 206 75.37 60.11 -11.71
C VAL A 206 76.57 60.21 -10.77
N GLU A 207 76.48 59.67 -9.55
CA GLU A 207 77.58 59.69 -8.59
C GLU A 207 78.73 58.76 -9.01
N ALA A 208 78.44 57.60 -9.61
CA ALA A 208 79.45 56.72 -10.17
C ALA A 208 80.17 57.38 -11.36
N LYS A 209 79.45 58.09 -12.23
CA LYS A 209 80.06 58.89 -13.32
C LYS A 209 80.91 60.03 -12.76
N ALA A 210 80.45 60.71 -11.71
CA ALA A 210 81.22 61.77 -11.05
C ALA A 210 82.50 61.25 -10.38
N LYS A 211 82.45 60.09 -9.72
CA LYS A 211 83.63 59.43 -9.12
C LYS A 211 84.62 58.96 -10.20
N ALA A 212 84.13 58.41 -11.31
CA ALA A 212 84.97 58.02 -12.45
C ALA A 212 85.69 59.23 -13.07
N LEU A 213 84.98 60.35 -13.24
CA LEU A 213 85.58 61.60 -13.72
C LEU A 213 86.60 62.18 -12.73
N ALA A 214 86.31 62.15 -11.43
CA ALA A 214 87.24 62.60 -10.39
C ALA A 214 88.50 61.71 -10.32
N GLU A 215 88.40 60.40 -10.54
CA GLU A 215 89.57 59.50 -10.57
C GLU A 215 90.45 59.71 -11.80
N ILE A 216 89.84 59.98 -12.97
CA ILE A 216 90.56 60.37 -14.19
C ILE A 216 91.34 61.67 -13.94
N GLU A 217 90.71 62.67 -13.33
CA GLU A 217 91.36 63.94 -13.03
C GLU A 217 92.47 63.79 -11.99
N ARG A 218 92.29 62.93 -10.97
CA ARG A 218 93.33 62.66 -9.97
C ARG A 218 94.57 62.00 -10.58
N LYS A 219 94.38 61.02 -11.47
CA LYS A 219 95.49 60.39 -12.21
C LYS A 219 96.22 61.40 -13.10
N ARG A 220 95.50 62.34 -13.71
CA ARG A 220 96.12 63.41 -14.51
C ARG A 220 96.96 64.38 -13.67
N VAL A 221 96.51 64.72 -12.46
CA VAL A 221 97.25 65.60 -11.55
C VAL A 221 98.47 64.89 -10.95
N GLU A 222 98.33 63.62 -10.57
CA GLU A 222 99.44 62.79 -10.09
C GLU A 222 100.52 62.61 -11.17
N ASP A 223 100.14 62.35 -12.42
CA ASP A 223 101.07 62.27 -13.56
C ASP A 223 101.80 63.59 -13.79
N LYS A 224 101.10 64.73 -13.74
CA LYS A 224 101.74 66.05 -13.88
C LYS A 224 102.73 66.32 -12.76
N ALA A 225 102.38 65.96 -11.52
CA ALA A 225 103.25 66.13 -10.36
C ALA A 225 104.46 65.17 -10.39
N HIS A 226 104.30 63.96 -10.95
CA HIS A 226 105.41 63.04 -11.14
C HIS A 226 106.38 63.57 -12.19
N ARG A 227 105.88 64.02 -13.35
CA ARG A 227 106.71 64.61 -14.42
C ARG A 227 107.52 65.81 -13.93
N ALA A 228 106.86 66.75 -13.25
CA ALA A 228 107.54 67.92 -12.71
C ALA A 228 108.68 67.56 -11.74
N ARG A 229 108.49 66.54 -10.89
CA ARG A 229 109.55 66.05 -9.98
C ARG A 229 110.74 65.42 -10.71
N VAL A 230 110.47 64.63 -11.74
CA VAL A 230 111.53 63.99 -12.56
C VAL A 230 112.32 65.06 -13.33
N GLU A 231 111.62 66.04 -13.89
CA GLU A 231 112.21 67.19 -14.59
C GLU A 231 113.06 68.06 -13.67
N GLU A 232 112.55 68.38 -12.47
CA GLU A 232 113.28 69.19 -11.50
C GLU A 232 114.54 68.48 -10.98
N ALA A 233 114.46 67.17 -10.74
CA ALA A 233 115.63 66.36 -10.38
C ALA A 233 116.66 66.32 -11.51
N ALA A 234 116.23 66.16 -12.76
CA ALA A 234 117.11 66.20 -13.93
C ALA A 234 117.77 67.58 -14.07
N LEU A 235 117.00 68.66 -13.91
CA LEU A 235 117.49 70.05 -13.92
C LEU A 235 118.55 70.29 -12.83
N MET A 236 118.34 69.80 -11.62
CA MET A 236 119.32 69.93 -10.52
C MET A 236 120.65 69.24 -10.84
N VAL A 237 120.61 68.05 -11.45
CA VAL A 237 121.83 67.33 -11.84
C VAL A 237 122.54 68.03 -12.98
N ILE A 238 121.81 68.43 -14.03
CA ILE A 238 122.38 69.15 -15.18
C ILE A 238 123.00 70.47 -14.71
N GLY A 239 122.27 71.25 -13.90
CA GLY A 239 122.75 72.51 -13.35
C GLY A 239 123.99 72.37 -12.47
N ARG A 240 124.14 71.25 -11.76
CA ARG A 240 125.34 70.98 -10.95
C ARG A 240 126.58 70.67 -11.80
N ILE A 241 126.41 69.98 -12.92
CA ILE A 241 127.53 69.60 -13.81
C ILE A 241 128.04 70.82 -14.58
N VAL A 242 127.16 71.76 -14.94
CA VAL A 242 127.49 72.88 -15.83
C VAL A 242 128.35 73.98 -15.16
N GLY A 243 128.60 73.94 -13.85
CA GLY A 243 129.59 74.80 -13.18
C GLY A 243 129.12 76.25 -12.93
N ALA A 244 129.59 76.85 -11.83
CA ALA A 244 128.93 77.96 -11.14
C ALA A 244 129.46 79.37 -11.50
N ASP A 245 129.74 79.66 -12.77
CA ASP A 245 130.03 81.03 -13.23
C ASP A 245 128.94 81.50 -14.21
N ALA A 246 128.02 82.30 -13.66
CA ALA A 246 127.01 83.18 -14.28
C ALA A 246 126.52 82.89 -15.72
N GLU A 247 125.87 81.74 -15.96
CA GLU A 247 124.51 81.57 -16.51
C GLU A 247 124.11 80.07 -16.56
N PRO A 248 124.14 79.32 -15.43
CA PRO A 248 124.07 77.86 -15.49
C PRO A 248 122.65 77.30 -15.68
N VAL A 249 121.61 78.09 -15.36
CA VAL A 249 120.22 77.61 -15.29
C VAL A 249 119.58 77.50 -16.68
N GLU A 250 119.80 78.47 -17.55
CA GLU A 250 119.11 78.53 -18.84
C GLU A 250 119.63 77.49 -19.84
N ILE A 251 120.94 77.22 -19.80
CA ILE A 251 121.55 76.12 -20.56
C ILE A 251 121.00 74.76 -20.05
N SER A 252 120.85 74.61 -18.73
CA SER A 252 120.32 73.38 -18.14
C SER A 252 118.86 73.11 -18.53
N ILE A 253 118.03 74.16 -18.59
CA ILE A 253 116.65 74.09 -19.09
C ILE A 253 116.65 73.69 -20.57
N ARG A 254 117.49 74.31 -21.41
CA ARG A 254 117.56 73.99 -22.84
C ARG A 254 118.01 72.55 -23.11
N ILE A 255 118.97 72.04 -22.33
CA ILE A 255 119.38 70.64 -22.41
C ILE A 255 118.23 69.72 -21.98
N LEU A 256 117.53 70.03 -20.88
CA LEU A 256 116.38 69.24 -20.44
C LEU A 256 115.28 69.20 -21.51
N VAL A 257 114.90 70.35 -22.07
CA VAL A 257 113.90 70.46 -23.14
C VAL A 257 114.32 69.67 -24.38
N ALA A 258 115.59 69.76 -24.79
CA ALA A 258 116.11 68.98 -25.92
C ALA A 258 116.08 67.45 -25.66
N ILE A 259 116.14 67.00 -24.40
CA ILE A 259 115.95 65.57 -24.07
C ILE A 259 114.47 65.18 -24.10
N ILE A 260 113.59 66.03 -23.56
CA ILE A 260 112.13 65.79 -23.55
C ILE A 260 111.58 65.73 -24.98
N ASP A 261 112.00 66.67 -25.82
CA ASP A 261 111.58 66.76 -27.22
C ASP A 261 112.29 65.74 -28.12
N GLY A 262 113.27 64.99 -27.58
CA GLY A 262 114.00 63.92 -28.28
C GLY A 262 115.09 64.42 -29.25
N ASP A 263 115.42 65.71 -29.19
CA ASP A 263 116.44 66.37 -30.02
C ASP A 263 117.88 65.94 -29.67
N ILE A 264 118.10 65.34 -28.49
CA ILE A 264 119.39 64.69 -28.13
C ILE A 264 119.29 63.17 -28.41
N PRO A 265 119.96 62.66 -29.46
CA PRO A 265 119.82 61.26 -29.85
C PRO A 265 120.34 60.31 -28.76
N ASN A 266 119.63 59.20 -28.55
CA ASN A 266 119.95 58.12 -27.62
C ASN A 266 119.87 58.47 -26.12
N VAL A 267 119.16 59.55 -25.75
CA VAL A 267 118.83 59.89 -24.35
C VAL A 267 117.33 60.10 -24.22
N THR A 268 116.70 59.50 -23.20
CA THR A 268 115.26 59.63 -22.93
C THR A 268 115.00 59.74 -21.43
N ILE A 269 114.05 60.58 -21.02
CA ILE A 269 113.57 60.64 -19.63
C ILE A 269 112.37 59.70 -19.49
N ASN A 270 112.47 58.77 -18.55
CA ASN A 270 111.33 57.94 -18.17
C ASN A 270 110.56 58.63 -17.04
N TYR A 271 109.27 58.83 -17.26
CA TYR A 271 108.32 59.45 -16.33
C TYR A 271 107.44 58.44 -15.62
#